data_AF-A0A2K0A5I8-F1
#
_entry.id   AF-A0A2K0A5I8-F1
#
_cell.length_a   1.000
_cell.length_b   1.000
_cell.length_c   1.000
_cell.angle_alpha   90.00
_cell.angle_beta   90.00
_cell.angle_gamma   90.00
#
_symmetry.space_group_name_H-M   'P 1'
#
loop_
_entity.id
_entity.type
_entity.pdbx_description
1 polymer ?
#
loop_
_entity_poly.entity_id
_entity_poly.type
_entity_poly.pdbx_seq_one_letter_code
_entity_poly.pdbx_strand_id
1 'polypeptide(L)'
;MAGLNKDDVDLHFNTSQFNEDDHAKQISFFYKALYQINDIVLGIIFLIGSFLFFSDQTMISGTILFVIGSIQMTARPVISFVHDMKLSKYYKRKYKRLL
;
A
#
# COMPACT_ATOMS: atom_id res chain seq x y z
N MET A 1 -1.42 -43.54 33.46
CA MET A 1 -1.93 -42.50 32.55
C MET A 1 -1.06 -41.27 32.73
N ALA A 2 -0.05 -41.11 31.88
CA ALA A 2 0.79 -39.92 31.88
C ALA A 2 -0.04 -38.77 31.29
N GLY A 3 -0.30 -37.74 32.10
CA GLY A 3 -0.96 -36.53 31.64
C GLY A 3 -0.06 -35.84 30.63
N LEU A 4 -0.46 -35.85 29.36
CA LEU A 4 0.11 -34.95 28.37
C LEU A 4 -0.33 -33.54 28.74
N ASN A 5 0.59 -32.77 29.30
CA ASN A 5 0.46 -31.34 29.47
C ASN A 5 0.36 -30.71 28.06
N LYS A 6 -0.76 -30.03 27.76
CA LYS A 6 -0.98 -29.40 26.46
C LYS A 6 -0.26 -28.05 26.32
N ASP A 7 0.47 -27.66 27.36
CA ASP A 7 1.11 -26.35 27.48
C ASP A 7 2.62 -26.41 27.15
N ASP A 8 3.13 -27.58 26.76
CA ASP A 8 4.52 -27.74 26.29
C ASP A 8 4.66 -27.45 24.78
N VAL A 9 3.60 -26.96 24.12
CA VAL A 9 3.63 -26.51 22.72
C VAL A 9 3.97 -25.02 22.66
N ASP A 10 4.91 -24.59 23.50
CA ASP A 10 5.27 -23.19 23.60
C ASP A 10 6.62 -22.90 22.93
N LEU A 11 6.52 -22.03 21.92
CA LEU A 11 7.48 -20.95 21.63
C LEU A 11 8.77 -21.25 20.84
N HIS A 12 8.79 -22.27 20.00
CA HIS A 12 9.75 -22.33 18.88
C HIS A 12 9.25 -21.65 17.59
N PHE A 13 8.28 -20.73 17.71
CA PHE A 13 7.97 -19.75 16.68
C PHE A 13 8.51 -18.42 17.13
N ASN A 14 9.61 -17.97 16.52
CA ASN A 14 9.85 -16.59 16.09
C ASN A 14 11.35 -16.26 16.15
N THR A 15 12.11 -16.83 15.21
CA THR A 15 13.45 -16.34 14.86
C THR A 15 13.59 -16.26 13.34
N SER A 16 12.89 -17.11 12.60
CA SER A 16 12.66 -16.93 11.16
C SER A 16 11.80 -15.71 10.85
N GLN A 17 10.77 -15.40 11.65
CA GLN A 17 9.91 -14.23 11.45
C GLN A 17 10.59 -12.89 11.80
N PHE A 18 11.74 -12.90 12.49
CA PHE A 18 12.60 -11.74 12.80
C PHE A 18 13.79 -11.57 11.82
N ASN A 19 14.03 -12.56 10.95
CA ASN A 19 15.01 -12.45 9.85
C ASN A 19 14.31 -12.23 8.49
N GLU A 20 13.11 -12.78 8.31
CA GLU A 20 12.33 -12.67 7.07
C GLU A 20 11.62 -11.30 6.95
N ASP A 21 11.25 -10.71 8.09
CA ASP A 21 10.75 -9.34 8.23
C ASP A 21 11.85 -8.29 8.06
N ASP A 22 13.14 -8.56 8.29
CA ASP A 22 14.21 -7.58 8.02
C ASP A 22 14.50 -7.44 6.51
N HIS A 23 14.44 -8.54 5.75
CA HIS A 23 14.48 -8.48 4.29
C HIS A 23 13.18 -7.91 3.68
N ALA A 24 12.01 -8.31 4.21
CA ALA A 24 10.73 -7.75 3.78
C ALA A 24 10.53 -6.29 4.21
N LYS A 25 11.10 -5.84 5.33
CA LYS A 25 11.06 -4.43 5.79
C LYS A 25 11.83 -3.53 4.87
N GLN A 26 13.04 -3.93 4.46
CA GLN A 26 13.85 -3.11 3.54
C GLN A 26 13.17 -2.96 2.18
N ILE A 27 12.59 -4.05 1.66
CA ILE A 27 11.76 -4.01 0.46
C ILE A 27 10.56 -3.08 0.71
N SER A 28 9.86 -3.23 1.85
CA SER A 28 8.71 -2.37 2.16
C SER A 28 9.06 -0.88 2.28
N PHE A 29 10.26 -0.54 2.76
CA PHE A 29 10.68 0.84 2.96
C PHE A 29 10.98 1.51 1.62
N PHE A 30 11.71 0.84 0.72
CA PHE A 30 11.94 1.34 -0.63
C PHE A 30 10.63 1.44 -1.43
N TYR A 31 9.74 0.45 -1.31
CA TYR A 31 8.42 0.51 -1.93
C TYR A 31 7.56 1.65 -1.35
N LYS A 32 7.55 1.84 -0.02
CA LYS A 32 6.87 2.97 0.63
C LYS A 32 7.44 4.31 0.18
N ALA A 33 8.76 4.44 0.09
CA ALA A 33 9.43 5.63 -0.40
C ALA A 33 9.07 5.90 -1.86
N LEU A 34 9.06 4.89 -2.73
CA LEU A 34 8.61 5.02 -4.12
C LEU A 34 7.15 5.47 -4.21
N TYR A 35 6.25 4.90 -3.40
CA TYR A 35 4.86 5.37 -3.33
C TYR A 35 4.77 6.83 -2.85
N GLN A 36 5.58 7.25 -1.89
CA GLN A 36 5.60 8.62 -1.39
C GLN A 36 6.17 9.60 -2.43
N ILE A 37 7.23 9.21 -3.14
CA ILE A 37 7.79 9.97 -4.25
C ILE A 37 6.76 10.12 -5.36
N ASN A 38 5.99 9.06 -5.64
CA ASN A 38 4.92 9.09 -6.64
C ASN A 38 3.88 10.19 -6.33
N ASP A 39 3.50 10.36 -5.05
CA ASP A 39 2.61 11.46 -4.61
C ASP A 39 3.24 12.84 -4.78
N ILE A 40 4.54 12.97 -4.54
CA ILE A 40 5.25 14.24 -4.69
C ILE A 40 5.32 14.62 -6.17
N VAL A 41 5.67 13.66 -7.03
CA VAL A 41 5.69 13.84 -8.50
C VAL A 41 4.30 14.21 -9.02
N LEU A 42 3.26 13.52 -8.54
CA LEU A 42 1.87 13.85 -8.82
C LEU A 42 1.55 15.31 -8.47
N GLY A 43 1.92 15.75 -7.26
CA GLY A 43 1.70 17.13 -6.80
C GLY A 43 2.42 18.16 -7.68
N ILE A 44 3.66 17.87 -8.10
CA ILE A 44 4.43 18.74 -9.00
C ILE A 44 3.78 18.81 -10.39
N ILE A 45 3.35 17.68 -10.95
CA ILE A 45 2.63 17.63 -12.23
C ILE A 45 1.35 18.46 -12.17
N PHE A 46 0.58 18.33 -11.09
CA PHE A 46 -0.64 19.11 -10.88
C PHE A 46 -0.36 20.60 -10.75
N LEU A 47 0.69 20.97 -10.01
CA LEU A 47 1.14 22.35 -9.87
C LEU A 47 1.52 22.94 -11.24
N ILE A 48 2.34 22.24 -12.02
CA ILE A 48 2.74 22.67 -13.36
C ILE A 48 1.51 22.79 -14.26
N GLY A 49 0.65 21.77 -14.30
CA GLY A 49 -0.59 21.78 -15.08
C GLY A 49 -1.51 22.95 -14.72
N SER A 50 -1.57 23.34 -13.45
CA SER A 50 -2.35 24.49 -12.99
C SER A 50 -1.84 25.81 -13.57
N PHE A 51 -0.52 25.99 -13.70
CA PHE A 51 0.06 27.15 -14.37
C PHE A 51 -0.16 27.11 -15.88
N LEU A 52 -0.10 25.93 -16.51
CA LEU A 52 -0.33 25.76 -17.95
C LEU A 52 -1.78 26.05 -18.36
N PHE A 53 -2.74 25.96 -17.43
CA PHE A 53 -4.15 26.24 -17.68
C PHE A 53 -4.46 27.74 -17.89
N PHE A 54 -3.53 28.64 -17.59
CA PHE A 54 -3.76 30.09 -17.70
C PHE A 54 -3.66 30.65 -19.13
N SER A 55 -3.13 29.90 -20.09
CA SER A 55 -2.94 30.35 -21.48
C SER A 55 -3.52 29.35 -22.46
N ASP A 56 -4.26 29.83 -23.47
CA ASP A 56 -4.92 29.00 -24.49
C ASP A 56 -3.93 28.10 -25.24
N GLN A 57 -2.70 28.59 -25.49
CA GLN A 57 -1.67 27.81 -26.19
C GLN A 57 -1.11 26.66 -25.35
N THR A 58 -1.08 26.81 -24.03
CA THR A 58 -0.56 25.80 -23.10
C THR A 58 -1.66 24.95 -22.47
N MET A 59 -2.93 25.33 -22.65
CA MET A 59 -4.11 24.66 -22.09
C MET A 59 -4.20 23.20 -22.51
N ILE A 60 -3.88 22.87 -23.78
CA ILE A 60 -3.89 21.48 -24.26
C ILE A 60 -2.85 20.64 -23.50
N SER A 61 -1.63 21.15 -23.37
CA SER A 61 -0.55 20.49 -22.61
C SER A 61 -0.90 20.36 -21.13
N GLY A 62 -1.50 21.40 -20.54
CA GLY A 62 -2.01 21.37 -19.16
C GLY A 62 -3.10 20.32 -18.97
N THR A 63 -4.02 20.20 -19.93
CA THR A 63 -5.11 19.20 -19.91
C THR A 63 -4.58 17.78 -19.95
N ILE A 64 -3.58 17.50 -20.80
CA ILE A 64 -2.95 16.17 -20.87
C ILE A 64 -2.27 15.83 -19.53
N LEU A 65 -1.50 16.77 -18.97
CA LEU A 65 -0.88 16.60 -17.65
C LEU A 65 -1.93 16.34 -16.55
N PHE A 66 -3.05 17.06 -16.61
CA PHE A 66 -4.13 16.95 -15.64
C PHE A 66 -4.82 15.58 -15.70
N VAL A 67 -5.09 15.06 -16.89
CA VAL A 67 -5.67 13.72 -17.09
C VAL A 67 -4.73 12.63 -16.58
N ILE A 68 -3.44 12.71 -16.92
CA ILE A 68 -2.44 11.74 -16.43
C ILE A 68 -2.34 11.80 -14.91
N GLY A 69 -2.25 13.01 -14.34
CA GLY A 69 -2.23 13.22 -12.90
C GLY A 69 -3.47 12.64 -12.21
N SER A 70 -4.67 12.93 -12.70
CA SER A 70 -5.91 12.44 -12.07
C SER A 70 -6.04 10.90 -12.10
N ILE A 71 -5.55 10.24 -13.15
CA ILE A 71 -5.45 8.77 -13.19
C ILE A 71 -4.47 8.26 -12.12
N GLN A 72 -3.28 8.86 -12.04
CA GLN A 72 -2.24 8.49 -11.07
C GLN A 72 -2.70 8.69 -9.62
N MET A 73 -3.44 9.79 -9.33
CA MET A 73 -4.05 10.05 -8.03
C MET A 73 -5.07 8.96 -7.64
N THR A 74 -5.80 8.43 -8.61
CA THR A 74 -6.82 7.39 -8.40
C THR A 74 -6.21 6.01 -8.19
N ALA A 75 -5.06 5.71 -8.82
CA ALA A 75 -4.42 4.40 -8.71
C ALA A 75 -4.06 4.02 -7.27
N ARG A 76 -3.57 4.97 -6.46
CA ARG A 76 -3.11 4.74 -5.08
C ARG A 76 -4.23 4.26 -4.13
N PRO A 77 -5.38 4.94 -4.00
CA PRO A 77 -6.50 4.44 -3.21
C PRO A 77 -7.10 3.15 -3.80
N VAL A 78 -7.07 2.94 -5.12
CA VAL A 78 -7.56 1.69 -5.73
C VAL A 78 -6.71 0.48 -5.31
N ILE A 79 -5.38 0.59 -5.32
CA ILE A 79 -4.49 -0.49 -4.89
C ILE A 79 -4.67 -0.80 -3.40
N SER A 80 -4.73 0.24 -2.55
CA SER A 80 -4.98 0.07 -1.12
C SER A 80 -6.35 -0.56 -0.86
N PHE A 81 -7.39 -0.09 -1.55
CA PHE A 81 -8.74 -0.61 -1.42
C PHE A 81 -8.83 -2.10 -1.79
N VAL A 82 -8.20 -2.53 -2.87
CA VAL A 82 -8.15 -3.94 -3.27
C VAL A 82 -7.41 -4.79 -2.22
N HIS A 83 -6.32 -4.27 -1.66
CA HIS A 83 -5.58 -4.93 -0.58
C HIS A 83 -6.44 -5.10 0.67
N ASP A 84 -7.10 -4.03 1.12
CA ASP A 84 -7.96 -4.01 2.31
C ASP A 84 -9.20 -4.90 2.15
N MET A 85 -9.79 -4.93 0.94
CA MET A 85 -10.90 -5.85 0.62
C MET A 85 -10.50 -7.31 0.76
N LYS A 86 -9.25 -7.66 0.43
CA LYS A 86 -8.74 -9.03 0.53
C LYS A 86 -8.45 -9.41 1.98
N LEU A 87 -7.90 -8.48 2.78
CA LEU A 87 -7.67 -8.68 4.22
C LEU A 87 -8.98 -8.83 5.02
N SER A 88 -9.99 -8.03 4.70
CA SER A 88 -11.31 -8.10 5.35
C SER A 88 -11.94 -9.50 5.21
N LYS A 89 -11.76 -10.16 4.05
CA LYS A 89 -12.22 -11.54 3.84
C LYS A 89 -11.45 -12.57 4.68
N TYR A 90 -10.19 -12.30 5.04
CA TYR A 90 -9.37 -13.21 5.84
C TYR A 90 -9.71 -13.12 7.34
N TYR A 91 -9.90 -11.90 7.87
CA TYR A 91 -10.30 -11.70 9.27
C TYR A 91 -11.69 -12.25 9.57
N LYS A 92 -12.63 -12.14 8.61
CA LYS A 92 -13.99 -12.68 8.76
C LYS A 92 -14.04 -14.21 8.92
N ARG A 93 -13.02 -14.94 8.43
CA ARG A 93 -12.91 -16.40 8.62
C ARG A 93 -12.32 -16.79 9.96
N LYS A 94 -11.41 -15.98 10.53
CA LYS A 94 -10.79 -16.27 11.83
C LYS A 94 -11.77 -16.04 12.99
N TYR A 95 -12.62 -15.02 12.90
CA TYR A 95 -13.67 -14.76 13.90
C TYR A 95 -14.80 -15.81 13.88
N LYS A 96 -15.12 -16.39 12.71
CA LYS A 96 -16.15 -17.43 12.56
C LYS A 96 -15.71 -18.83 13.04
N ARG A 97 -14.45 -19.02 13.44
CA ARG A 97 -13.99 -20.27 14.09
C ARG A 97 -13.88 -20.14 15.61
N LEU A 98 -14.10 -18.94 16.15
CA LEU A 98 -14.05 -18.64 17.58
C LEU A 98 -15.46 -18.51 18.21
N LEU A 99 -16.51 -18.69 17.39
CA LEU A 99 -17.91 -18.91 17.76
C LEU A 99 -18.32 -20.28 17.24
#